data_AF-A0A7K9TWH9-F1
#
_entry.id   AF-A0A7K9TWH9-F1
#
_cell.length_a   1.000
_cell.length_b   1.000
_cell.length_c   1.000
_cell.angle_alpha   90.00
_cell.angle_beta   90.00
_cell.angle_gamma   90.00
#
_symmetry.space_group_name_H-M   'P 1'
#
loop_
_entity.id
_entity.type
_entity.pdbx_description
1 polymer ?
#
loop_
_entity_poly.entity_id
_entity_poly.type
_entity_poly.pdbx_seq_one_letter_code
_entity_poly.pdbx_strand_id
1 'polypeptide(L)'
;RLEMRRFGVKVSVIEPGYFKTEIINSENLENRFLAIWDKLSEETKAIYGDSYVKEFLVVLKKFQKSCNCNLRLVTNCMEHALTSCSPRTRYAVGWDAKLIYIPLSYLPSALTD
;
A
#
# COMPACT_ATOMS: atom_id res chain seq x y z
N ARG A 1 4.22 9.56 17.26
CA ARG A 1 3.31 9.68 18.42
C ARG A 1 4.10 10.23 19.61
N LEU A 2 4.50 11.50 19.55
CA LEU A 2 5.30 12.17 20.58
C LEU A 2 4.47 12.41 21.85
N GLU A 3 3.17 12.64 21.67
CA GLU A 3 2.16 12.88 22.69
C GLU A 3 1.97 11.71 23.69
N MET A 4 2.26 10.48 23.27
CA MET A 4 2.12 9.29 24.10
C MET A 4 3.36 9.02 24.98
N ARG A 5 4.50 9.65 24.67
CA ARG A 5 5.77 9.42 25.38
C ARG A 5 5.66 9.73 26.87
N ARG A 6 4.94 10.79 27.24
CA ARG A 6 4.72 11.21 28.64
C ARG A 6 3.97 10.16 29.49
N PHE A 7 3.24 9.25 28.85
CA PHE A 7 2.50 8.18 29.52
C PHE A 7 3.28 6.86 29.56
N GLY A 8 4.55 6.85 29.11
CA GLY A 8 5.35 5.62 29.00
C GLY A 8 4.87 4.66 27.90
N VAL A 9 3.90 5.06 27.08
CA VAL A 9 3.33 4.23 26.03
C VAL A 9 4.22 4.30 24.78
N LYS A 10 4.75 3.14 24.37
CA LYS A 10 5.51 2.99 23.13
C LYS A 10 4.55 2.74 21.97
N VAL A 11 4.76 3.43 20.85
CA VAL A 11 3.92 3.31 19.66
C VAL A 11 4.78 2.98 18.46
N SER A 12 4.37 1.95 17.72
CA SER A 12 5.01 1.45 16.52
C SER A 12 4.04 1.48 15.35
N VAL A 13 4.48 1.98 14.21
CA VAL A 13 3.73 1.94 12.94
C VAL A 13 4.27 0.78 12.11
N ILE A 14 3.37 -0.03 11.56
CA ILE A 14 3.72 -1.13 10.67
C ILE A 14 3.22 -0.73 9.29
N GLU A 15 4.16 -0.55 8.37
CA GLU A 15 3.94 -0.09 7.01
C GLU A 15 4.21 -1.27 6.07
N PRO A 16 3.19 -2.11 5.81
CA PRO A 16 3.32 -3.18 4.85
C PRO A 16 3.36 -2.61 3.42
N GLY A 17 4.27 -3.15 2.63
CA GLY A 17 4.23 -3.07 1.18
C GLY A 17 3.10 -3.94 0.62
N TYR A 18 3.33 -4.49 -0.56
CA TYR A 18 2.29 -5.21 -1.27
C TYR A 18 2.24 -6.69 -0.89
N PHE A 19 1.18 -7.06 -0.17
CA PHE A 19 0.93 -8.40 0.32
C PHE A 19 -0.39 -8.96 -0.18
N LYS A 20 -0.40 -10.25 -0.52
CA LYS A 20 -1.60 -10.93 -1.02
C LYS A 20 -2.60 -11.11 0.13
N THR A 21 -3.57 -10.19 0.20
CA THR A 21 -4.68 -10.20 1.15
C THR A 21 -6.00 -10.06 0.39
N GLU A 22 -7.13 -10.32 1.05
CA GLU A 22 -8.46 -10.13 0.45
C GLU A 22 -8.75 -8.69 0.02
N ILE A 23 -7.99 -7.72 0.57
CA ILE A 23 -8.07 -6.31 0.16
C ILE A 23 -7.63 -6.14 -1.31
N ILE A 24 -6.68 -6.96 -1.78
CA ILE A 24 -6.13 -6.93 -3.15
C ILE A 24 -6.70 -8.08 -4.01
N ASN A 25 -7.93 -8.51 -3.71
CA ASN A 25 -8.62 -9.50 -4.54
C ASN A 25 -8.96 -8.89 -5.91
N SER A 26 -8.44 -9.50 -6.97
CA SER A 26 -8.51 -8.98 -8.35
C SER A 26 -9.94 -8.81 -8.84
N GLU A 27 -10.80 -9.80 -8.60
CA GLU A 27 -12.18 -9.76 -9.08
C GLU A 27 -12.95 -8.66 -8.38
N ASN A 28 -12.77 -8.54 -7.06
CA ASN A 28 -13.41 -7.49 -6.27
C ASN A 28 -12.93 -6.09 -6.69
N LEU A 29 -11.63 -5.92 -6.93
CA LEU A 29 -11.07 -4.64 -7.37
C LEU A 29 -11.47 -4.27 -8.80
N GLU A 30 -11.44 -5.22 -9.74
CA GLU A 30 -11.87 -5.04 -11.12
C GLU A 30 -13.35 -4.66 -11.18
N ASN A 31 -14.22 -5.40 -10.49
CA ASN A 31 -15.65 -5.11 -10.44
C ASN A 31 -15.94 -3.75 -9.78
N ARG A 32 -15.26 -3.42 -8.68
CA ARG A 32 -15.41 -2.11 -8.03
C ARG A 32 -14.97 -0.97 -8.93
N PHE A 33 -13.85 -1.13 -9.64
CA PHE A 33 -13.34 -0.11 -10.54
C PHE A 33 -14.29 0.11 -11.72
N LEU A 34 -14.77 -0.95 -12.36
CA LEU A 34 -15.75 -0.85 -13.45
C LEU A 34 -17.06 -0.20 -12.97
N ALA A 35 -17.56 -0.59 -11.80
CA ALA A 35 -18.77 0.03 -11.23
C ALA A 35 -18.60 1.52 -10.91
N ILE A 36 -17.38 1.97 -10.58
CA ILE A 36 -17.07 3.40 -10.43
C ILE A 36 -17.03 4.06 -11.80
N TRP A 37 -16.34 3.46 -12.76
CA TRP A 37 -16.22 3.96 -14.13
C TRP A 37 -17.60 4.20 -14.75
N ASP A 38 -18.50 3.23 -14.65
CA ASP A 38 -19.85 3.32 -15.23
C ASP A 38 -20.67 4.49 -14.66
N LYS A 39 -20.43 4.83 -13.39
CA LYS A 39 -21.09 5.94 -12.67
C LYS A 39 -20.49 7.32 -12.95
N LEU A 40 -19.33 7.39 -13.61
CA LEU A 40 -18.72 8.68 -13.96
C LEU A 40 -19.55 9.41 -15.03
N SER A 41 -19.44 10.74 -15.04
CA SER A 41 -20.01 11.56 -16.10
C SER A 41 -19.33 11.28 -17.44
N GLU A 42 -20.06 11.45 -18.54
CA GLU A 42 -19.52 11.25 -19.89
C GLU A 42 -18.38 12.22 -20.21
N GLU A 43 -18.40 13.44 -19.65
CA GLU A 43 -17.27 14.38 -19.76
C GLU A 43 -16.01 13.81 -19.11
N THR A 44 -16.12 13.25 -17.90
CA THR A 44 -14.98 12.64 -17.20
C THR A 44 -14.47 11.39 -17.94
N LYS A 45 -15.37 10.55 -18.44
CA LYS A 45 -15.00 9.37 -19.24
C LYS A 45 -14.27 9.77 -20.52
N ALA A 46 -14.71 10.85 -21.18
CA ALA A 46 -14.06 11.36 -22.39
C ALA A 46 -12.64 11.91 -22.11
N ILE A 47 -12.42 12.55 -20.96
CA ILE A 47 -11.09 13.05 -20.55
C ILE A 47 -10.10 11.91 -20.34
N TYR A 48 -10.50 10.86 -19.62
CA TYR A 48 -9.63 9.70 -19.37
C TYR A 48 -9.51 8.77 -20.59
N GLY A 49 -10.59 8.63 -21.36
CA GLY A 49 -10.70 7.74 -22.52
C GLY A 49 -10.88 6.27 -22.14
N ASP A 50 -11.52 5.50 -23.03
CA ASP A 50 -11.78 4.07 -22.80
C ASP A 50 -10.51 3.20 -22.75
N SER A 51 -9.40 3.69 -23.33
CA SER A 51 -8.09 3.02 -23.23
C SER A 51 -7.58 2.98 -21.78
N TYR A 52 -7.87 4.00 -20.98
CA TYR A 52 -7.43 4.10 -19.59
C TYR A 52 -7.96 2.93 -18.75
N VAL A 53 -9.23 2.57 -18.91
CA VAL A 53 -9.83 1.44 -18.19
C VAL A 53 -9.11 0.14 -18.52
N LYS A 54 -8.87 -0.11 -19.81
CA LYS A 54 -8.20 -1.35 -20.25
C LYS A 54 -6.78 -1.42 -19.72
N GLU A 55 -6.03 -0.33 -19.81
CA GLU A 55 -4.65 -0.25 -19.30
C GLU A 55 -4.61 -0.43 -17.79
N PHE A 56 -5.51 0.23 -17.06
CA PHE A 56 -5.61 0.11 -15.61
C PHE A 56 -5.87 -1.33 -15.17
N LEU A 57 -6.78 -2.04 -15.84
CA LEU A 57 -7.05 -3.45 -15.54
C LEU A 57 -5.83 -4.36 -15.78
N VAL A 58 -5.05 -4.08 -16.83
CA VAL A 58 -3.79 -4.80 -17.09
C VAL A 58 -2.77 -4.51 -15.98
N VAL A 59 -2.61 -3.25 -15.58
CA VAL A 59 -1.71 -2.85 -14.49
C VAL A 59 -2.15 -3.53 -13.19
N LEU A 60 -3.44 -3.49 -12.84
CA LEU A 60 -3.99 -4.13 -11.65
C LEU A 60 -3.68 -5.64 -11.61
N LYS A 61 -3.81 -6.35 -12.73
CA LYS A 61 -3.47 -7.78 -12.83
C LYS A 61 -1.99 -8.04 -12.65
N LYS A 62 -1.11 -7.20 -13.22
CA LYS A 62 0.35 -7.29 -12.98
C LYS A 62 0.69 -6.99 -11.52
N PHE A 63 0.02 -5.99 -10.96
CA PHE A 63 0.18 -5.50 -9.60
C PHE A 63 -0.08 -6.61 -8.58
N GLN A 64 -1.20 -7.32 -8.74
CA GLN A 64 -1.54 -8.46 -7.89
C GLN A 64 -0.51 -9.60 -7.98
N LYS A 65 0.02 -9.89 -9.18
CA LYS A 65 1.08 -10.90 -9.35
C LYS A 65 2.38 -10.53 -8.64
N SER A 66 2.65 -9.24 -8.48
CA SER A 66 3.82 -8.73 -7.75
C SER A 66 3.64 -8.74 -6.22
N CYS A 67 2.45 -9.02 -5.70
CA CYS A 67 2.19 -9.04 -4.27
C CYS A 67 2.86 -10.25 -3.60
N ASN A 68 3.45 -10.02 -2.43
CA ASN A 68 4.09 -11.08 -1.67
C ASN A 68 3.05 -11.95 -0.94
N CYS A 69 3.08 -13.27 -1.16
CA CYS A 69 2.19 -14.22 -0.49
C CYS A 69 2.59 -14.50 0.97
N ASN A 70 3.81 -14.18 1.38
CA ASN A 70 4.30 -14.47 2.71
C ASN A 70 3.88 -13.38 3.72
N LEU A 71 2.66 -13.49 4.23
CA LEU A 71 2.11 -12.59 5.25
C LEU A 71 2.88 -12.61 6.57
N ARG A 72 3.71 -13.65 6.80
CA ARG A 72 4.49 -13.76 8.04
C ARG A 72 5.47 -12.61 8.22
N LEU A 73 5.91 -11.97 7.14
CA LEU A 73 6.79 -10.80 7.23
C LEU A 73 6.13 -9.67 8.03
N VAL A 74 4.80 -9.49 7.87
CA VAL A 74 4.03 -8.48 8.59
C VAL A 74 3.80 -8.94 10.03
N THR A 75 3.36 -10.18 10.23
CA THR A 75 3.08 -10.69 11.58
C THR A 75 4.32 -10.77 12.46
N ASN A 76 5.48 -11.10 11.90
CA ASN A 76 6.75 -11.10 12.65
C ASN A 76 7.13 -9.68 13.08
N CYS A 77 6.84 -8.66 12.27
CA CYS A 77 7.05 -7.27 12.67
C CYS A 77 6.07 -6.84 13.78
N MET A 78 4.82 -7.32 13.73
CA MET A 78 3.85 -7.14 14.81
C MET A 78 4.34 -7.79 16.09
N GLU A 79 4.77 -9.05 16.02
CA GLU A 79 5.30 -9.80 17.16
C GLU A 79 6.48 -9.06 17.78
N HIS A 80 7.47 -8.67 16.97
CA HIS A 80 8.63 -7.93 17.46
C HIS A 80 8.23 -6.57 18.08
N ALA A 81 7.24 -5.87 17.52
CA ALA A 81 6.76 -4.61 18.09
C ALA A 81 6.12 -4.79 19.48
N LEU A 82 5.50 -5.94 19.72
CA LEU A 82 4.81 -6.26 20.98
C LEU A 82 5.75 -6.86 22.03
N THR A 83 6.72 -7.70 21.63
CA THR A 83 7.56 -8.46 22.56
C THR A 83 8.91 -7.82 22.87
N SER A 84 9.37 -6.87 22.03
CA SER A 84 10.68 -6.24 22.23
C SER A 84 10.70 -5.28 23.42
N CYS A 85 11.79 -5.31 24.20
CA CYS A 85 12.05 -4.30 25.22
C CYS A 85 12.23 -2.89 24.61
N SER A 86 12.66 -2.80 23.35
CA SER A 86 12.89 -1.53 22.64
C SER A 86 12.34 -1.59 21.20
N PRO A 87 11.01 -1.57 21.02
CA PRO A 87 10.39 -1.65 19.71
C PRO A 87 10.70 -0.39 18.88
N ARG A 88 10.88 -0.58 17.57
CA ARG A 88 11.08 0.52 16.61
C ARG A 88 9.80 1.33 16.46
N THR A 89 9.93 2.63 16.20
CA THR A 89 8.76 3.50 15.93
C THR A 89 8.12 3.21 14.58
N ARG A 90 8.88 2.72 13.59
CA ARG A 90 8.36 2.32 12.27
C ARG A 90 8.97 1.00 11.79
N TYR A 91 8.14 0.14 11.23
CA TYR A 91 8.53 -1.12 10.58
C TYR A 91 8.05 -1.09 9.13
N ALA A 92 8.99 -0.89 8.21
CA ALA A 92 8.74 -1.09 6.79
C ALA A 92 8.84 -2.58 6.46
N VAL A 93 7.74 -3.16 5.98
CA VAL A 93 7.63 -4.60 5.72
C VAL A 93 7.52 -4.84 4.22
N GLY A 94 8.39 -5.68 3.67
CA GLY A 94 8.48 -5.91 2.22
C GLY A 94 9.74 -5.31 1.60
N TRP A 95 10.13 -5.84 0.46
CA TRP A 95 11.29 -5.35 -0.30
C TRP A 95 10.96 -4.07 -1.06
N ASP A 96 9.76 -4.01 -1.62
CA ASP A 96 9.14 -2.85 -2.24
C ASP A 96 9.09 -1.65 -1.28
N ALA A 97 8.63 -1.86 -0.04
CA ALA A 97 8.66 -0.84 1.02
C ALA A 97 10.06 -0.28 1.23
N LYS A 98 11.06 -1.17 1.32
CA LYS A 98 12.43 -0.79 1.65
C LYS A 98 13.22 -0.17 0.49
N LEU A 99 12.99 -0.63 -0.73
CA LEU A 99 13.78 -0.25 -1.90
C LEU A 99 13.14 0.82 -2.77
N ILE A 100 11.82 0.99 -2.70
CA ILE A 100 11.09 1.96 -3.51
C ILE A 100 10.59 3.10 -2.64
N TYR A 101 9.72 2.79 -1.68
CA TYR A 101 9.00 3.83 -0.92
C TYR A 101 9.89 4.59 0.05
N ILE A 102 10.82 3.91 0.74
CA ILE A 102 11.75 4.59 1.64
C ILE A 102 12.64 5.56 0.85
N PRO A 103 13.37 5.17 -0.22
CA PRO A 103 14.16 6.12 -1.00
C PRO A 103 13.32 7.26 -1.59
N LEU A 104 12.14 6.96 -2.13
CA LEU A 104 11.25 7.98 -2.70
C LEU A 104 10.81 9.01 -1.65
N SER A 105 10.57 8.59 -0.41
CA SER A 105 10.19 9.49 0.68
C SER A 105 11.26 10.51 1.09
N TYR A 106 12.52 10.29 0.69
CA TYR A 106 13.63 11.22 0.92
C TYR A 106 13.99 12.06 -0.32
N LEU A 107 13.40 11.78 -1.48
CA LEU A 107 13.65 12.55 -2.69
C LEU A 107 12.88 13.90 -2.63
N PRO A 108 13.46 14.99 -3.17
CA PRO A 108 12.77 16.27 -3.29
C PRO A 108 11.45 16.13 -4.05
N SER A 109 10.43 16.88 -3.64
CA SER A 109 9.11 16.86 -4.29
C SER A 109 9.19 17.06 -5.81
N ALA A 110 10.12 17.87 -6.30
CA ALA A 110 10.32 18.10 -7.73
C ALA A 110 10.71 16.84 -8.55
N LEU A 111 11.15 15.76 -7.91
CA LEU A 111 11.49 14.49 -8.55
C LEU A 111 10.45 13.40 -8.31
N THR A 112 9.49 13.64 -7.42
CA THR A 112 8.50 12.66 -6.98
C THR A 112 7.07 13.03 -7.35
N ASP A 113 6.80 14.31 -7.62
CA ASP A 113 5.53 14.90 -8.05
C ASP A 113 5.43 15.00 -9.59
#